data_AF-A0A9D5EU20-F1
#
_entry.id   AF-A0A9D5EU20-F1
#
_cell.length_a   1.000
_cell.length_b   1.000
_cell.length_c   1.000
_cell.angle_alpha   90.00
_cell.angle_beta   90.00
_cell.angle_gamma   90.00
#
_symmetry.space_group_name_H-M   'P 1'
#
loop_
_entity.id
_entity.type
_entity.pdbx_description
1 polymer ?
#
loop_
_entity_poly.entity_id
_entity_poly.type
_entity_poly.pdbx_seq_one_letter_code
_entity_poly.pdbx_strand_id
1 'polypeptide(L)'
;MGWQVVERKIGRAGGDKQRTARQREWDRKYGADAWAVGYVIEGEFIFQDDALDSVYYRSCEAHFRDHPDDLSELVALAKVLRNPHAEATTGVDLQIPAITRYLREHGLELQGSEIVDIGTWQGERSHPISVRLSPLHIRCVLDEKLTLEEWWQSKKCLAVWSEKA
;
A
#
# COMPACT_ATOMS: atom_id res chain seq x y z
N MET A 1 -5.21 -19.40 -19.93
CA MET A 1 -4.95 -19.43 -18.47
C MET A 1 -4.69 -18.01 -18.02
N GLY A 2 -5.35 -17.56 -16.96
CA GLY A 2 -5.13 -16.21 -16.44
C GLY A 2 -5.94 -15.91 -15.20
N TRP A 3 -5.60 -14.79 -14.56
CA TRP A 3 -6.34 -14.25 -13.43
C TRP A 3 -7.66 -13.65 -13.89
N GLN A 4 -8.77 -14.16 -13.37
CA GLN A 4 -10.11 -13.65 -13.61
C GLN A 4 -10.62 -12.92 -12.39
N VAL A 5 -10.93 -11.63 -12.53
CA VAL A 5 -11.51 -10.83 -11.45
C VAL A 5 -12.93 -11.31 -11.16
N VAL A 6 -13.15 -11.83 -9.95
CA VAL A 6 -14.46 -12.37 -9.50
C VAL A 6 -15.19 -11.42 -8.57
N GLU A 7 -14.47 -10.49 -7.92
CA GLU A 7 -15.06 -9.50 -7.03
C GLU A 7 -14.28 -8.18 -7.12
N ARG A 8 -14.99 -7.06 -7.25
CA ARG A 8 -14.40 -5.71 -7.34
C ARG A 8 -14.76 -4.90 -6.11
N LYS A 9 -13.89 -3.94 -5.76
CA LYS A 9 -14.08 -3.01 -4.64
C LYS A 9 -14.31 -3.75 -3.32
N ILE A 10 -13.49 -4.78 -3.06
CA ILE A 10 -13.56 -5.59 -1.84
C ILE A 10 -13.21 -4.80 -0.56
N GLY A 11 -12.86 -3.51 -0.72
CA GLY A 11 -12.68 -2.55 0.35
C GLY A 11 -11.54 -2.91 1.31
N ARG A 12 -11.67 -2.41 2.54
CA ARG A 12 -10.73 -2.70 3.62
C ARG A 12 -10.85 -4.17 4.04
N ALA A 13 -9.73 -4.76 4.47
CA ALA A 13 -9.69 -6.15 4.90
C ALA A 13 -10.53 -6.42 6.17
N GLY A 14 -10.78 -5.38 6.97
CA GLY A 14 -11.37 -5.52 8.30
C GLY A 14 -10.33 -5.95 9.34
N GLY A 15 -10.76 -6.29 10.55
CA GLY A 15 -9.85 -6.82 11.58
C GLY A 15 -9.44 -8.27 11.33
N ASP A 16 -8.45 -8.77 12.08
CA ASP A 16 -7.86 -10.10 11.91
C ASP A 16 -8.88 -11.25 11.80
N LYS A 17 -9.92 -11.22 12.64
CA LYS A 17 -11.00 -12.24 12.62
C LYS A 17 -11.78 -12.22 11.29
N GLN A 18 -12.13 -11.04 10.79
CA GLN A 18 -12.88 -10.88 9.53
C GLN A 18 -12.02 -11.30 8.35
N ARG A 19 -10.74 -10.90 8.34
CA ARG A 19 -9.78 -11.28 7.30
C ARG A 19 -9.57 -12.78 7.25
N THR A 20 -9.32 -13.42 8.39
CA THR A 20 -9.11 -14.87 8.49
C THR A 20 -10.35 -15.63 8.03
N ALA A 21 -11.55 -15.15 8.38
CA ALA A 21 -12.79 -15.74 7.92
C ALA A 21 -12.94 -15.65 6.39
N ARG A 22 -12.65 -14.49 5.79
CA ARG A 22 -12.67 -14.30 4.33
C ARG A 22 -11.65 -15.17 3.62
N GLN A 23 -10.41 -15.24 4.11
CA GLN A 23 -9.38 -16.11 3.53
C GLN A 23 -9.83 -17.57 3.54
N ARG A 24 -10.34 -18.08 4.68
CA ARG A 24 -10.88 -19.46 4.76
C ARG A 24 -12.07 -19.70 3.83
N GLU A 25 -12.91 -18.69 3.63
CA GLU A 25 -14.02 -18.76 2.69
C GLU A 25 -13.49 -18.87 1.25
N TRP A 26 -12.52 -18.05 0.87
CA TRP A 26 -11.90 -18.07 -0.45
C TRP A 26 -11.11 -19.35 -0.69
N ASP A 27 -10.35 -19.84 0.30
CA ASP A 27 -9.64 -21.12 0.23
C ASP A 27 -10.61 -22.28 -0.03
N ARG A 28 -11.76 -22.28 0.65
CA ARG A 28 -12.80 -23.29 0.43
C ARG A 28 -13.47 -23.17 -0.93
N LYS A 29 -13.68 -21.94 -1.40
CA LYS A 29 -14.45 -21.66 -2.62
C LYS A 29 -13.62 -21.83 -3.89
N TYR A 30 -12.35 -21.45 -3.85
CA TYR A 30 -11.48 -21.37 -5.02
C TYR A 30 -10.26 -22.30 -4.92
N GLY A 31 -9.84 -22.71 -3.72
CA GLY A 31 -8.58 -23.41 -3.47
C GLY A 31 -7.50 -22.46 -2.95
N ALA A 32 -6.68 -22.91 -2.00
CA ALA A 32 -5.74 -22.06 -1.25
C ALA A 32 -4.76 -21.26 -2.13
N ASP A 33 -4.37 -21.81 -3.29
CA ASP A 33 -3.40 -21.20 -4.21
C ASP A 33 -4.02 -20.68 -5.51
N ALA A 34 -5.35 -20.66 -5.59
CA ALA A 34 -6.09 -20.33 -6.81
C ALA A 34 -6.84 -18.99 -6.72
N TRP A 35 -6.54 -18.17 -5.70
CA TRP A 35 -7.06 -16.80 -5.57
C TRP A 35 -5.95 -15.83 -5.16
N ALA A 36 -6.11 -14.57 -5.55
CA ALA A 36 -5.21 -13.49 -5.17
C ALA A 36 -5.98 -12.18 -4.98
N VAL A 37 -5.52 -11.38 -4.02
CA VAL A 37 -5.95 -9.98 -3.88
C VAL A 37 -4.97 -9.10 -4.62
N GLY A 38 -5.48 -8.13 -5.36
CA GLY A 38 -4.69 -7.21 -6.16
C GLY A 38 -5.52 -6.03 -6.62
N TYR A 39 -5.11 -5.41 -7.72
CA TYR A 39 -5.76 -4.21 -8.25
C TYR A 39 -6.11 -4.40 -9.72
N VAL A 40 -7.18 -3.72 -10.16
CA VAL A 40 -7.48 -3.59 -11.59
C VAL A 40 -6.90 -2.28 -12.10
N ILE A 41 -5.93 -2.36 -13.01
CA ILE A 41 -5.34 -1.21 -13.72
C ILE A 41 -5.58 -1.41 -15.20
N GLU A 42 -6.19 -0.42 -15.86
CA GLU A 42 -6.50 -0.47 -17.30
C GLU A 42 -7.28 -1.72 -17.76
N GLY A 43 -8.01 -2.35 -16.84
CA GLY A 43 -8.79 -3.57 -17.10
C GLY A 43 -8.04 -4.87 -16.79
N GLU A 44 -6.75 -4.80 -16.48
CA GLU A 44 -5.90 -5.95 -16.14
C GLU A 44 -5.76 -6.12 -14.63
N PHE A 45 -5.69 -7.37 -14.18
CA PHE A 45 -5.37 -7.71 -12.80
C PHE A 45 -3.86 -7.62 -12.59
N ILE A 46 -3.45 -6.89 -11.56
CA ILE A 46 -2.06 -6.84 -11.11
C ILE A 46 -1.95 -7.26 -9.64
N PHE A 47 -0.82 -7.87 -9.28
CA PHE A 47 -0.56 -8.23 -7.89
C PHE A 47 -0.21 -7.01 -7.06
N GLN A 48 -0.31 -7.17 -5.73
CA GLN A 48 0.08 -6.10 -4.80
C GLN A 48 1.58 -5.79 -4.88
N ASP A 49 2.41 -6.79 -5.15
CA ASP A 49 3.85 -6.61 -5.35
C ASP A 49 4.14 -5.82 -6.64
N ASP A 50 3.42 -6.08 -7.73
CA ASP A 50 3.55 -5.28 -8.96
C ASP A 50 3.06 -3.84 -8.76
N ALA A 51 2.05 -3.66 -7.91
CA ALA A 51 1.52 -2.34 -7.55
C ALA A 51 2.49 -1.53 -6.69
N LEU A 52 3.36 -2.19 -5.92
CA LEU A 52 4.43 -1.52 -5.18
C LEU A 52 5.26 -0.67 -6.15
N ASP A 53 5.64 -1.26 -7.28
CA ASP A 53 6.54 -0.65 -8.25
C ASP A 53 5.83 0.31 -9.18
N SER A 54 4.70 -0.12 -9.75
CA SER A 54 3.98 0.63 -10.76
C SER A 54 3.19 1.82 -10.20
N VAL A 55 2.86 1.81 -8.90
CA VAL A 55 2.02 2.82 -8.27
C VAL A 55 2.66 3.43 -7.04
N TYR A 56 2.91 2.66 -5.98
CA TYR A 56 3.31 3.23 -4.69
C TYR A 56 4.69 3.89 -4.74
N TYR A 57 5.68 3.22 -5.32
CA TYR A 57 7.02 3.76 -5.51
C TYR A 57 6.99 5.03 -6.36
N ARG A 58 6.33 4.98 -7.53
CA ARG A 58 6.21 6.15 -8.43
C ARG A 58 5.49 7.33 -7.80
N SER A 59 4.46 7.07 -6.99
CA SER A 59 3.77 8.09 -6.21
C SER A 59 4.66 8.71 -5.13
N CYS A 60 5.47 7.91 -4.43
CA CYS A 60 6.45 8.44 -3.47
C CYS A 60 7.54 9.26 -4.15
N GLU A 61 8.05 8.79 -5.30
CA GLU A 61 9.04 9.50 -6.10
C GLU A 61 8.50 10.86 -6.58
N ALA A 62 7.27 10.89 -7.09
CA ALA A 62 6.62 12.14 -7.48
C ALA A 62 6.46 13.08 -6.27
N HIS A 63 6.00 12.55 -5.12
CA HIS A 63 5.87 13.35 -3.89
C HIS A 63 7.20 13.96 -3.45
N PHE A 64 8.27 13.17 -3.35
CA PHE A 64 9.56 13.69 -2.89
C PHE A 64 10.21 14.67 -3.86
N ARG A 65 9.94 14.54 -5.17
CA ARG A 65 10.35 15.51 -6.18
C ARG A 65 9.66 16.86 -5.98
N ASP A 66 8.35 16.84 -5.71
CA ASP A 66 7.55 18.05 -5.57
C ASP A 66 7.64 18.64 -4.14
N HIS A 67 8.06 17.83 -3.17
CA HIS A 67 8.19 18.16 -1.75
C HIS A 67 9.55 17.72 -1.17
N PRO A 68 10.68 18.30 -1.63
CA PRO A 68 12.02 17.91 -1.15
C PRO A 68 12.24 18.18 0.34
N ASP A 69 11.49 19.12 0.93
CA ASP A 69 11.54 19.41 2.36
C ASP A 69 10.97 18.26 3.20
N ASP A 70 9.96 17.54 2.70
CA ASP A 70 9.41 16.36 3.36
C ASP A 70 10.42 15.22 3.42
N LEU A 71 11.19 15.04 2.34
CA LEU A 71 12.27 14.07 2.29
C LEU A 71 13.39 14.43 3.28
N SER A 72 13.77 15.70 3.31
CA SER A 72 14.80 16.22 4.20
C SER A 72 14.40 16.09 5.66
N GLU A 73 13.15 16.43 6.00
CA GLU A 73 12.58 16.24 7.34
C GLU A 73 12.57 14.76 7.73
N LEU A 74 12.10 13.88 6.84
CA LEU A 74 12.06 12.43 7.10
C LEU A 74 13.45 11.87 7.40
N VAL A 75 14.44 12.19 6.56
CA VAL A 75 15.81 11.70 6.67
C VAL A 75 16.46 12.19 7.97
N ALA A 76 16.26 13.45 8.34
CA ALA A 76 16.84 14.02 9.55
C ALA A 76 16.17 13.52 10.83
N LEU A 77 14.87 13.21 10.78
CA LEU A 77 14.07 12.87 11.94
C LEU A 77 14.06 11.38 12.26
N ALA A 78 13.83 10.55 11.23
CA ALA A 78 13.57 9.13 11.44
C ALA A 78 14.87 8.35 11.61
N LYS A 79 14.81 7.36 12.49
CA LYS A 79 15.72 6.21 12.57
C LYS A 79 15.09 4.98 11.92
N VAL A 80 13.79 4.79 12.14
CA VAL A 80 13.00 3.65 11.66
C VAL A 80 11.60 4.14 11.28
N LEU A 81 11.05 3.57 10.21
CA LEU A 81 9.66 3.77 9.81
C LEU A 81 8.79 2.62 10.30
N ARG A 82 7.57 2.93 10.73
CA ARG A 82 6.55 1.94 11.13
C ARG A 82 5.21 2.26 10.52
N ASN A 83 4.38 1.25 10.31
CA ASN A 83 3.02 1.43 9.82
C ASN A 83 2.08 0.74 10.81
N PRO A 84 1.70 1.42 11.91
CA PRO A 84 0.90 0.81 12.97
C PRO A 84 -0.43 0.27 12.47
N HIS A 85 -1.00 0.86 11.41
CA HIS A 85 -2.20 0.34 10.78
C HIS A 85 -1.96 -1.03 10.13
N ALA A 86 -0.92 -1.16 9.31
CA ALA A 86 -0.59 -2.43 8.66
C ALA A 86 -0.18 -3.49 9.70
N GLU A 87 0.61 -3.11 10.70
CA GLU A 87 1.01 -3.98 11.81
C GLU A 87 -0.22 -4.52 12.58
N ALA A 88 -1.16 -3.64 12.94
CA ALA A 88 -2.35 -3.99 13.72
C ALA A 88 -3.41 -4.75 12.91
N THR A 89 -3.48 -4.54 11.60
CA THR A 89 -4.46 -5.20 10.71
C THR A 89 -3.89 -6.42 9.99
N THR A 90 -2.60 -6.70 10.23
CA THR A 90 -1.79 -7.67 9.47
C THR A 90 -1.90 -7.51 7.95
N GLY A 91 -2.28 -6.30 7.50
CA GLY A 91 -2.46 -5.93 6.11
C GLY A 91 -1.13 -5.83 5.37
N VAL A 92 -1.19 -5.89 4.05
CA VAL A 92 0.00 -5.66 3.21
C VAL A 92 0.37 -4.18 3.30
N ASP A 93 1.58 -3.90 3.79
CA ASP A 93 2.17 -2.57 3.76
C ASP A 93 2.93 -2.36 2.46
N LEU A 94 2.46 -1.43 1.63
CA LEU A 94 3.14 -1.02 0.39
C LEU A 94 3.81 0.35 0.53
N GLN A 95 3.47 1.12 1.57
CA GLN A 95 3.94 2.49 1.72
C GLN A 95 5.38 2.53 2.26
N ILE A 96 5.67 1.78 3.33
CA ILE A 96 7.04 1.72 3.87
C ILE A 96 8.01 1.10 2.88
N PRO A 97 7.69 -0.03 2.20
CA PRO A 97 8.58 -0.55 1.17
C PRO A 97 8.86 0.45 0.05
N ALA A 98 7.86 1.24 -0.38
CA ALA A 98 8.04 2.27 -1.40
C ALA A 98 9.01 3.37 -0.95
N ILE A 99 8.82 3.92 0.27
CA ILE A 99 9.70 4.94 0.84
C ILE A 99 11.12 4.40 1.03
N THR A 100 11.25 3.21 1.62
CA THR A 100 12.55 2.58 1.90
C THR A 100 13.31 2.29 0.61
N ARG A 101 12.61 1.84 -0.42
CA ARG A 101 13.18 1.64 -1.75
C ARG A 101 13.69 2.96 -2.34
N TYR A 102 12.89 4.03 -2.27
CA TYR A 102 13.29 5.35 -2.75
C TYR A 102 14.58 5.83 -2.09
N LEU A 103 14.67 5.75 -0.75
CA LEU A 103 15.86 6.14 0.00
C LEU A 103 17.09 5.35 -0.49
N ARG A 104 16.97 4.03 -0.58
CA ARG A 104 18.04 3.14 -1.03
C ARG A 104 18.51 3.47 -2.45
N GLU A 105 17.59 3.67 -3.40
CA GLU A 105 17.94 3.97 -4.80
C GLU A 105 18.60 5.33 -4.97
N HIS A 106 18.39 6.26 -4.03
CA HIS A 106 18.98 7.59 -4.03
C HIS A 106 20.19 7.73 -3.10
N GLY A 107 20.68 6.63 -2.52
CA GLY A 107 21.83 6.65 -1.60
C GLY A 107 21.56 7.42 -0.30
N LEU A 108 20.29 7.49 0.10
CA LEU A 108 19.86 8.15 1.33
C LEU A 108 19.66 7.12 2.44
N GLU A 109 20.01 7.53 3.65
CA GLU A 109 19.82 6.74 4.87
C GLU A 109 19.12 7.61 5.91
N LEU A 110 18.27 6.99 6.73
CA LEU A 110 17.64 7.63 7.87
C LEU A 110 18.70 7.97 8.93
N GLN A 111 18.87 9.26 9.24
CA GLN A 111 19.94 9.78 10.11
C GLN A 111 19.46 10.19 11.51
N GLY A 112 18.16 10.19 11.74
CA GLY A 112 17.56 10.65 12.98
C GLY A 112 17.54 9.62 14.10
N SER A 113 16.86 9.97 15.18
CA SER A 113 16.69 9.13 16.38
C SER A 113 15.28 8.57 16.55
N GLU A 114 14.30 9.12 15.84
CA GLU A 114 12.89 8.90 16.15
C GLU A 114 12.31 7.68 15.41
N ILE A 115 11.25 7.12 15.98
CA ILE A 115 10.40 6.15 15.29
C ILE A 115 9.29 6.95 14.62
N VAL A 116 9.29 6.97 13.28
CA VAL A 116 8.26 7.69 12.52
C VAL A 116 7.23 6.69 12.01
N ASP A 117 6.04 6.77 12.59
CA ASP A 117 4.87 6.06 12.08
C ASP A 117 4.37 6.73 10.81
N ILE A 118 4.09 5.98 9.76
CA ILE A 118 3.48 6.49 8.53
C ILE A 118 1.96 6.37 8.64
N GLY A 119 1.28 7.51 8.50
CA GLY A 119 -0.17 7.63 8.69
C GLY A 119 -0.57 7.98 10.12
N THR A 120 -1.85 7.74 10.40
CA THR A 120 -2.44 7.88 11.72
C THR A 120 -3.03 6.55 12.17
N TRP A 121 -2.96 6.28 13.47
CA TRP A 121 -3.59 5.11 14.08
C TRP A 121 -4.38 5.53 15.31
N GLN A 122 -5.65 5.14 15.37
CA GLN A 122 -6.58 5.53 16.43
C GLN A 122 -6.66 7.06 16.68
N GLY A 123 -6.44 7.86 15.63
CA GLY A 123 -6.45 9.32 15.71
C GLY A 123 -5.11 9.94 16.11
N GLU A 124 -4.09 9.13 16.41
CA GLU A 124 -2.76 9.58 16.81
C GLU A 124 -1.79 9.55 15.63
N ARG A 125 -0.81 10.47 15.67
CA ARG A 125 0.36 10.51 14.79
C ARG A 125 1.60 10.68 15.65
N SER A 126 2.72 10.08 15.24
CA SER A 126 4.01 10.30 15.90
C SER A 126 4.55 11.69 15.55
N HIS A 127 4.52 12.09 14.27
CA HIS A 127 5.08 13.36 13.81
C HIS A 127 4.20 14.02 12.74
N PRO A 128 4.42 15.32 12.40
CA PRO A 128 3.75 15.95 11.27
C PRO A 128 4.00 15.24 9.93
N ILE A 129 5.26 14.84 9.66
CA ILE A 129 5.64 14.09 8.45
C ILE A 129 4.90 12.75 8.31
N SER A 130 4.50 12.12 9.42
CA SER A 130 3.67 10.90 9.45
C SER A 130 2.41 11.03 8.61
N VAL A 131 1.75 12.20 8.70
CA VAL A 131 0.49 12.45 8.00
C VAL A 131 0.75 12.73 6.53
N ARG A 132 1.78 13.53 6.22
CA ARG A 132 2.09 13.95 4.85
C ARG A 132 2.56 12.78 3.97
N LEU A 133 3.26 11.80 4.56
CA LEU A 133 3.66 10.57 3.87
C LEU A 133 2.63 9.44 3.94
N SER A 134 1.45 9.70 4.52
CA SER A 134 0.37 8.74 4.56
C SER A 134 -0.21 8.47 3.17
N PRO A 135 -0.67 7.24 2.87
CA PRO A 135 -1.47 6.97 1.67
C PRO A 135 -2.73 7.85 1.55
N LEU A 136 -3.19 8.45 2.67
CA LEU A 136 -4.29 9.41 2.70
C LEU A 136 -3.92 10.81 2.15
N HIS A 137 -2.64 11.09 1.90
CA HIS A 137 -2.16 12.40 1.44
C HIS A 137 -1.32 12.30 0.17
N ILE A 138 -0.54 11.22 0.00
CA ILE A 138 0.23 10.97 -1.22
C ILE A 138 -0.72 10.80 -2.40
N ARG A 139 -0.48 11.54 -3.49
CA ARG A 139 -1.26 11.46 -4.73
C ARG A 139 -0.91 10.22 -5.54
N CYS A 140 -1.92 9.61 -6.14
CA CYS A 140 -1.71 8.48 -7.04
C CYS A 140 -1.16 8.98 -8.39
N VAL A 141 -0.03 8.42 -8.85
CA VAL A 141 0.58 8.80 -10.14
C VAL A 141 -0.30 8.44 -11.35
N LEU A 142 -1.22 7.48 -11.18
CA LEU A 142 -2.15 7.08 -12.23
C LEU A 142 -3.43 7.92 -12.26
N ASP A 143 -3.71 8.66 -11.19
CA ASP A 143 -4.83 9.61 -11.10
C ASP A 143 -4.57 10.61 -9.97
N GLU A 144 -3.99 11.76 -10.32
CA GLU A 144 -3.58 12.79 -9.36
C GLU A 144 -4.75 13.40 -8.57
N LYS A 145 -5.99 13.18 -9.01
CA LYS A 145 -7.18 13.62 -8.26
C LYS A 145 -7.42 12.77 -7.02
N LEU A 146 -6.89 11.55 -7.00
CA LEU A 146 -7.04 10.60 -5.91
C LEU A 146 -5.76 10.52 -5.08
N THR A 147 -5.94 10.34 -3.78
CA THR A 147 -4.89 9.84 -2.90
C THR A 147 -4.62 8.35 -3.18
N LEU A 148 -3.48 7.83 -2.74
CA LEU A 148 -3.20 6.39 -2.82
C LEU A 148 -4.30 5.58 -2.13
N GLU A 149 -4.79 6.03 -0.96
CA GLU A 149 -5.88 5.39 -0.22
C GLU A 149 -7.16 5.27 -1.06
N GLU A 150 -7.62 6.38 -1.63
CA GLU A 150 -8.84 6.42 -2.44
C GLU A 150 -8.68 5.58 -3.71
N TRP A 151 -7.51 5.69 -4.35
CA TRP A 151 -7.20 4.90 -5.53
C TRP A 151 -7.27 3.41 -5.23
N TRP A 152 -6.55 2.91 -4.22
CA TRP A 152 -6.49 1.48 -3.98
C TRP A 152 -7.84 0.93 -3.52
N GLN A 153 -8.60 1.67 -2.70
CA GLN A 153 -9.96 1.26 -2.32
C GLN A 153 -10.88 1.11 -3.54
N SER A 154 -10.71 1.96 -4.55
CA SER A 154 -11.51 1.91 -5.79
C SER A 154 -11.10 0.77 -6.74
N LYS A 155 -9.82 0.37 -6.73
CA LYS A 155 -9.24 -0.62 -7.66
C LYS A 155 -9.09 -2.02 -7.10
N LYS A 156 -9.08 -2.18 -5.77
CA LYS A 156 -8.81 -3.45 -5.11
C LYS A 156 -9.87 -4.50 -5.46
N CYS A 157 -9.41 -5.69 -5.79
CA CYS A 157 -10.24 -6.79 -6.27
C CYS A 157 -9.73 -8.14 -5.78
N LEU A 158 -10.60 -9.14 -5.90
CA LEU A 158 -10.27 -10.55 -5.77
C LEU A 158 -10.25 -11.16 -7.18
N ALA A 159 -9.16 -11.82 -7.53
CA ALA A 159 -9.04 -12.60 -8.75
C ALA A 159 -8.82 -14.07 -8.43
N VAL A 160 -9.23 -14.94 -9.35
CA VAL A 160 -9.01 -16.39 -9.27
C VAL A 160 -8.25 -16.87 -10.50
N TRP A 161 -7.36 -17.82 -10.31
CA TRP A 161 -6.68 -18.47 -11.43
C TRP A 161 -7.65 -19.42 -12.12
N SER A 162 -7.90 -19.19 -13.41
CA SER A 162 -8.85 -19.97 -14.19
C SER A 162 -8.23 -20.46 -15.49
N GLU A 163 -8.45 -21.73 -15.80
CA GLU A 163 -8.07 -22.34 -17.07
C GLU A 163 -9.01 -21.98 -18.22
N LYS A 164 -10.13 -21.28 -17.95
CA LYS A 164 -11.13 -20.98 -18.98
C LYS A 164 -10.55 -20.11 -20.09
N ALA A 165 -10.48 -20.73 -21.28
CA ALA A 165 -10.49 -20.07 -22.58
C ALA A 165 -11.88 -19.50 -22.88
#